data_AF-A0A449A2I8-F1
#
_entry.id   AF-A0A449A2I8-F1
#
_cell.length_a   1.000
_cell.length_b   1.000
_cell.length_c   1.000
_cell.angle_alpha   90.00
_cell.angle_beta   90.00
_cell.angle_gamma   90.00
#
_symmetry.space_group_name_H-M   'P 1'
#
loop_
_entity.id
_entity.type
_entity.pdbx_description
1 polymer ?
#
loop_
_entity_poly.entity_id
_entity_poly.type
_entity_poly.pdbx_seq_one_letter_code
_entity_poly.pdbx_strand_id
1 'polypeptide(L)' 'MKKDIHPKYVEVSVKCSTCDKAFNFKSTKSSFAVDVCSGCHPVYTGNRTQVKATGRIDAFNKRLAKKAQ' A
#
# COMPACT_ATOMS: atom_id res chain seq x y z
N MET A 1 26.33 3.83 19.93
CA MET A 1 25.74 3.02 21.02
C MET A 1 26.45 3.35 22.32
N LYS A 2 25.90 4.23 23.16
CA LYS A 2 26.40 4.39 24.53
C LYS A 2 25.75 3.33 25.40
N LYS A 3 26.50 2.76 26.35
CA LYS A 3 25.95 1.82 27.33
C LYS A 3 24.87 2.57 28.14
N ASP A 4 23.74 1.90 28.38
CA ASP A 4 22.62 2.32 29.26
C ASP A 4 21.57 3.33 28.76
N ILE A 5 21.75 3.99 27.61
CA ILE A 5 20.74 4.96 27.10
C ILE A 5 19.99 4.48 25.84
N HIS A 6 20.23 3.26 25.38
CA HIS A 6 19.60 2.74 24.17
C HIS A 6 18.80 1.46 24.43
N PRO A 7 17.55 1.39 23.91
CA PRO A 7 16.76 0.18 24.00
C PRO A 7 17.40 -0.96 23.19
N LYS A 8 17.12 -2.20 23.61
CA LYS A 8 17.63 -3.40 22.92
C LYS A 8 17.03 -3.47 21.51
N TYR A 9 17.91 -3.52 20.52
CA TYR A 9 17.53 -3.78 19.13
C TYR A 9 17.53 -5.29 18.87
N VAL A 10 16.45 -5.77 18.28
CA VAL A 10 16.25 -7.17 17.91
C VAL A 10 15.98 -7.25 16.41
N GLU A 11 16.49 -8.29 15.76
CA GLU A 11 16.14 -8.60 14.37
C GLU A 11 14.75 -9.25 14.32
N VAL A 12 13.87 -8.70 13.49
CA VAL A 12 12.47 -9.09 13.38
C VAL A 12 12.12 -9.30 11.92
N SER A 13 11.51 -10.46 11.63
CA SER A 13 10.93 -10.77 10.34
C SER A 13 9.48 -10.27 10.30
N VAL A 14 9.23 -9.25 9.49
CA VAL A 14 7.92 -8.64 9.31
C VAL A 14 7.29 -9.18 8.04
N LYS A 15 6.11 -9.76 8.16
CA LYS A 15 5.29 -10.16 7.01
C LYS A 15 4.27 -9.08 6.72
N CYS A 16 4.16 -8.70 5.45
CA CYS A 16 3.12 -7.78 5.02
C CYS A 16 1.83 -8.55 4.69
N SER A 17 0.70 -8.12 5.24
CA SER A 17 -0.61 -8.77 5.10
C SER A 17 -1.08 -8.89 3.64
N THR A 18 -0.66 -7.96 2.78
CA THR A 18 -1.16 -7.83 1.40
C THR A 18 -0.21 -8.36 0.31
N CYS A 19 1.10 -8.45 0.57
CA CYS A 19 2.10 -8.93 -0.40
C CYS A 19 2.82 -10.21 0.01
N ASP A 20 2.58 -10.75 1.22
CA ASP A 20 3.30 -11.87 1.85
C ASP A 20 4.83 -11.76 1.85
N LYS A 21 5.37 -10.59 1.48
CA LYS A 21 6.81 -10.34 1.49
C LYS A 21 7.30 -10.28 2.92
N ALA A 22 8.30 -11.10 3.22
CA ALA A 22 9.03 -11.07 4.46
C ALA A 22 10.16 -10.03 4.37
N PHE A 23 10.17 -9.08 5.29
CA PHE A 23 11.22 -8.08 5.43
C PHE A 23 11.96 -8.29 6.75
N ASN A 24 13.29 -8.25 6.70
CA ASN A 24 14.12 -8.31 7.90
C ASN A 24 14.41 -6.89 8.38
N PHE A 25 13.86 -6.52 9.54
CA PHE A 25 14.08 -5.22 10.16
C PHE A 25 14.76 -5.35 11.51
N LYS A 26 15.43 -4.28 11.94
CA LYS A 26 15.93 -4.16 13.31
C LYS A 26 14.97 -3.25 14.07
N SER A 27 14.29 -3.77 15.07
CA SER A 27 13.29 -3.05 15.86
C SER A 27 13.51 -3.28 17.34
N THR A 28 12.97 -2.38 18.16
CA THR A 28 12.89 -2.56 19.61
C THR A 28 11.70 -3.43 20.02
N LYS A 29 10.74 -3.65 19.11
CA LYS A 29 9.57 -4.52 19.30
C LYS A 29 9.80 -5.84 18.59
N SER A 30 9.50 -6.96 19.24
CA SER A 30 9.81 -8.32 18.79
C SER A 30 8.97 -8.83 17.62
N SER A 31 7.75 -8.32 17.42
CA SER A 31 6.89 -8.69 16.28
C SER A 31 5.87 -7.59 16.01
N PHE A 32 5.64 -7.30 14.73
CA PHE A 32 4.56 -6.41 14.29
C PHE A 32 4.13 -6.78 12.87
N ALA A 33 2.83 -6.66 12.59
CA ALA A 33 2.27 -6.83 11.26
C ALA A 33 2.24 -5.49 10.52
N VAL A 34 2.46 -5.52 9.20
CA VAL A 34 2.40 -4.33 8.34
C VAL A 34 1.36 -4.57 7.26
N ASP A 35 0.43 -3.65 7.09
CA ASP A 35 -0.64 -3.82 6.10
C ASP A 35 -0.22 -3.46 4.67
N VAL A 36 0.70 -2.50 4.52
CA VAL A 36 1.15 -2.03 3.20
C VAL A 36 2.66 -1.95 3.12
N CYS A 37 3.25 -2.75 2.23
CA CYS A 37 4.68 -2.78 1.92
C CYS A 37 5.02 -1.88 0.73
N SER A 38 6.31 -1.59 0.54
CA SER A 38 6.82 -0.92 -0.68
C SER A 38 6.46 -1.66 -1.96
N GLY A 39 6.25 -2.99 -1.88
CA GLY A 39 5.78 -3.80 -3.00
C GLY A 39 4.28 -3.72 -3.28
N CYS A 40 3.48 -3.18 -2.37
CA CYS A 40 2.01 -3.12 -2.48
C CYS A 40 1.46 -1.70 -2.59
N HIS A 41 2.18 -0.70 -2.06
CA HIS A 41 1.62 0.64 -2.03
C HIS A 41 1.44 1.16 -3.47
N PRO A 42 0.23 1.63 -3.85
CA PRO A 42 -0.06 2.12 -5.20
C PRO A 42 0.88 3.24 -5.69
N VAL A 43 1.49 3.97 -4.76
CA VAL A 43 2.52 4.99 -5.08
C VAL A 43 3.82 4.36 -5.55
N TYR A 44 4.23 3.21 -5.00
CA TYR A 44 5.48 2.52 -5.37
C TYR A 44 5.32 1.59 -6.57
N THR A 45 4.15 0.97 -6.74
CA THR A 45 3.86 0.08 -7.87
C THR A 45 3.43 0.84 -9.13
N GLY A 46 3.29 2.17 -9.07
CA GLY A 46 3.01 3.04 -10.21
C GLY A 46 1.59 2.93 -10.79
N ASN A 47 0.76 2.02 -10.29
CA ASN A 47 -0.56 1.76 -10.83
C ASN A 47 -1.62 2.70 -10.20
N ARG A 48 -1.59 3.97 -10.61
CA ARG A 48 -2.54 5.03 -10.21
C ARG A 48 -3.88 4.98 -10.94
N THR A 49 -4.30 3.84 -11.48
CA THR A 49 -5.45 3.75 -12.38
C THR A 49 -6.48 2.72 -11.94
N GLN A 50 -7.09 2.91 -10.77
CA GLN A 50 -8.40 2.27 -10.50
C GLN A 50 -9.44 3.16 -9.84
N VAL A 51 -9.18 4.46 -9.65
CA VAL A 51 -10.28 5.40 -9.83
C VAL A 51 -10.37 5.57 -11.34
N LYS A 52 -11.11 4.66 -12.00
CA LYS A 52 -11.55 4.91 -13.37
C LYS A 52 -12.20 6.29 -13.30
N ALA A 53 -11.52 7.31 -13.81
CA ALA A 53 -12.16 8.58 -14.09
C ALA A 53 -13.23 8.20 -15.11
N THR A 54 -14.45 7.93 -14.63
CA THR A 54 -15.63 7.74 -15.47
C THR A 54 -15.75 9.06 -16.20
N GLY A 55 -15.09 9.13 -17.36
CA GLY A 55 -14.74 10.39 -17.97
C GLY A 55 -16.01 11.14 -18.31
N ARG A 56 -15.89 12.45 -18.50
CA ARG A 56 -17.01 13.26 -19.01
C ARG A 56 -17.59 12.67 -20.31
N ILE A 57 -16.77 11.96 -21.09
CA ILE A 57 -17.16 11.24 -22.31
C ILE A 57 -18.13 10.08 -22.01
N ASP A 58 -17.88 9.27 -20.99
CA ASP A 58 -18.79 8.16 -20.62
C ASP A 58 -20.13 8.69 -20.09
N ALA A 59 -20.11 9.78 -19.33
CA ALA A 59 -21.33 10.48 -18.90
C ALA A 59 -22.11 11.11 -20.07
N PHE A 60 -21.41 11.64 -21.08
CA PHE A 60 -22.01 12.17 -22.30
C PHE A 60 -22.66 11.07 -23.14
N ASN A 61 -21.96 9.96 -23.38
CA ASN A 61 -22.48 8.81 -24.13
C ASN A 61 -23.74 8.22 -23.48
N LYS A 62 -23.75 8.10 -22.14
CA LYS A 62 -24.94 7.66 -21.37
C LYS A 62 -26.13 8.61 -21.51
N ARG A 63 -25.90 9.93 -21.60
CA ARG A 63 -26.98 10.91 -21.83
C ARG A 63 -27.53 10.84 -23.24
N LEU A 64 -26.67 10.65 -24.24
CA LEU A 64 -27.08 10.57 -25.64
C LEU A 64 -27.87 9.28 -25.90
N ALA A 65 -27.42 8.14 -25.35
CA ALA A 65 -28.14 6.88 -25.44
C ALA A 65 -29.54 6.94 -24.80
N LYS A 66 -29.73 7.68 -23.71
CA LYS A 66 -31.04 7.92 -23.09
C LYS A 66 -31.98 8.83 -23.90
N LYS A 67 -31.45 9.62 -24.84
CA LYS A 67 -32.25 10.51 -25.72
C LYS A 67 -32.64 9.86 -27.04
N ALA A 68 -32.00 8.76 -27.41
CA ALA A 68 -32.28 8.01 -28.64
C ALA A 68 -33.35 6.91 -28.45
N GLN A 69 -33.81 6.70 -27.22
CA GLN A 69 -35.00 5.92 -26.87
C GLN A 69 -36.22 6.83 -26.77
#